data_AF-A0A369JP95-F1
#
_entry.id   AF-A0A369JP95-F1
#
_cell.length_a   1.000
_cell.length_b   1.000
_cell.length_c   1.000
_cell.angle_alpha   90.00
_cell.angle_beta   90.00
_cell.angle_gamma   90.00
#
_symmetry.space_group_name_H-M   'P 1'
#
loop_
_entity.id
_entity.type
_entity.pdbx_description
1 polymer ?
#
loop_
_entity_poly.entity_id
_entity_poly.type
_entity_poly.pdbx_seq_one_letter_code
_entity_poly.pdbx_strand_id
1 'polypeptide(L)'
;MQSKTQPNCVTCWTAPVPGKKFTVAWKDGLKQFPILSVTTINGVICSKTVLPDEAFRKEFPQINYDTVPVSRMWISSTKWQDLMFAPTVAAGPKEQTCITQFGVIQVDLWRFNSTGYRMEPFPQASPPTQGEKVAGTDDLKGEKDRSPLPVPAPLQIPIFSGDKVGNAPLVSFIFNYKPMALLIAHKIVQRPLDNRKYILARLVRMDVMLKVKLQSFLPGAEPGEPTVEARSRVRAPVRRRKIKQELETVEASRSVQDPAEVIELTGSPI
;
A
#
# COMPACT_ATOMS: atom_id res chain seq x y z
N MET A 1 34.19 5.65 10.82
CA MET A 1 33.53 4.66 11.69
C MET A 1 32.97 3.55 10.81
N GLN A 2 33.62 2.39 10.76
CA GLN A 2 33.11 1.23 10.04
C GLN A 2 32.07 0.54 10.94
N SER A 3 30.80 0.58 10.53
CA SER A 3 29.73 -0.13 11.23
C SER A 3 30.01 -1.63 11.11
N LYS A 4 30.31 -2.27 12.24
CA LYS A 4 30.43 -3.73 12.34
C LYS A 4 29.08 -4.32 11.92
N THR A 5 29.03 -4.94 10.75
CA THR A 5 27.80 -5.51 10.19
C THR A 5 27.29 -6.59 11.14
N GLN A 6 26.11 -6.39 11.72
CA GLN A 6 25.44 -7.46 12.47
C GLN A 6 25.13 -8.58 11.47
N PRO A 7 25.45 -9.85 11.79
CA PRO A 7 25.43 -10.94 10.82
C PRO A 7 24.06 -11.23 10.20
N ASN A 8 22.96 -10.70 10.77
CA ASN A 8 21.60 -10.95 10.29
C ASN A 8 20.82 -9.64 10.06
N CYS A 9 21.43 -8.69 9.36
CA CYS A 9 20.78 -7.43 9.00
C CYS A 9 20.45 -7.40 7.50
N VAL A 10 19.16 -7.30 7.16
CA VAL A 10 18.69 -7.13 5.79
C VAL A 10 18.31 -5.67 5.60
N THR A 11 18.94 -4.98 4.65
CA THR A 11 18.66 -3.56 4.37
C THR A 11 18.08 -3.40 2.98
N CYS A 12 17.02 -2.60 2.86
CA CYS A 12 16.43 -2.25 1.58
C CYS A 12 15.98 -0.79 1.55
N TRP A 13 15.61 -0.32 0.35
CA TRP A 13 15.17 1.04 0.09
C TRP A 13 13.71 1.04 -0.33
N THR A 14 12.94 1.98 0.21
CA THR A 14 11.56 2.23 -0.22
C THR A 14 11.37 3.70 -0.59
N ALA A 15 10.56 3.95 -1.62
CA ALA A 15 10.22 5.29 -2.07
C ALA A 15 8.95 5.75 -1.33
N PRO A 16 9.05 6.70 -0.39
CA PRO A 16 7.89 7.20 0.32
C PRO A 16 6.99 7.96 -0.66
N VAL A 17 5.72 7.61 -0.71
CA VAL A 17 4.71 8.35 -1.47
C VAL A 17 3.91 9.22 -0.49
N PRO A 18 4.06 10.55 -0.54
CA PRO A 18 3.28 11.49 0.29
C PRO A 18 1.79 11.16 0.37
N GLY A 19 1.25 11.12 1.58
CA GLY A 19 -0.17 10.88 1.84
C GLY A 19 -0.63 9.43 1.66
N LYS A 20 0.23 8.52 1.17
CA LYS A 20 -0.12 7.09 1.10
C LYS A 20 0.09 6.41 2.45
N LYS A 21 -0.89 5.56 2.77
CA LYS A 21 -0.82 4.60 3.88
C LYS A 21 0.09 3.45 3.47
N PHE A 22 0.88 2.96 4.41
CA PHE A 22 1.70 1.77 4.20
C PHE A 22 1.49 0.77 5.33
N THR A 23 1.76 -0.50 5.03
CA THR A 23 1.74 -1.58 6.03
C THR A 23 3.07 -2.30 6.01
N VAL A 24 3.65 -2.51 7.19
CA VAL A 24 4.82 -3.36 7.37
C VAL A 24 4.33 -4.75 7.73
N ALA A 25 4.53 -5.72 6.86
CA ALA A 25 4.09 -7.09 7.08
C ALA A 25 5.27 -8.05 7.00
N TRP A 26 5.33 -8.98 7.95
CA TRP A 26 6.30 -10.06 7.91
C TRP A 26 5.61 -11.38 8.26
N LYS A 27 6.20 -12.46 7.79
CA LYS A 27 5.71 -13.83 7.96
C LYS A 27 6.85 -14.73 8.40
N ASP A 28 6.58 -15.57 9.40
CA ASP A 28 7.45 -16.69 9.74
C ASP A 28 6.96 -17.96 9.04
N GLY A 29 7.80 -18.50 8.16
CA GLY A 29 7.52 -19.77 7.48
C GLY A 29 7.81 -21.00 8.33
N LEU A 30 8.70 -20.89 9.33
CA LEU A 30 9.21 -22.03 10.10
C LEU A 30 8.44 -22.26 11.40
N LYS A 31 8.01 -21.19 12.09
CA LYS A 31 7.10 -21.23 13.24
C LYS A 31 7.56 -22.13 14.40
N GLN A 32 8.86 -22.34 14.53
CA GLN A 32 9.45 -23.30 15.48
C GLN A 32 9.40 -22.82 16.93
N PHE A 33 9.41 -21.51 17.16
CA PHE A 33 9.37 -20.90 18.48
C PHE A 33 8.67 -19.54 18.41
N PRO A 34 8.19 -19.00 19.55
CA PRO A 34 7.58 -17.68 19.56
C PRO A 34 8.59 -16.59 19.17
N ILE A 35 8.16 -15.66 18.32
CA ILE A 35 8.99 -14.55 17.84
C ILE A 35 8.36 -13.24 18.27
N LEU A 36 9.11 -12.41 19.01
CA LEU A 36 8.71 -11.03 19.28
C LEU A 36 9.23 -10.13 18.17
N SER A 37 8.32 -9.53 17.42
CA SER A 37 8.63 -8.45 16.48
C SER A 37 8.52 -7.10 17.17
N VAL A 38 9.55 -6.29 17.00
CA VAL A 38 9.57 -4.89 17.42
C VAL A 38 9.75 -4.02 16.20
N THR A 39 8.72 -3.24 15.87
CA THR A 39 8.77 -2.29 14.75
C THR A 39 9.05 -0.90 15.28
N THR A 40 10.10 -0.28 14.75
CA THR A 40 10.48 1.11 15.05
C THR A 40 10.46 1.96 13.78
N ILE A 41 10.04 3.21 13.91
CA ILE A 41 10.09 4.21 12.83
C ILE A 41 10.87 5.41 13.36
N ASN A 42 11.99 5.73 12.72
CA ASN A 42 12.93 6.77 13.14
C ASN A 42 13.35 6.63 14.62
N GLY A 43 13.53 5.40 15.08
CA GLY A 43 13.89 5.08 16.47
C GLY A 43 12.73 5.06 17.46
N VAL A 44 11.50 5.44 17.06
CA VAL A 44 10.31 5.38 17.92
C VAL A 44 9.65 4.01 17.78
N ILE A 45 9.37 3.33 18.89
CA ILE A 45 8.67 2.03 18.89
C ILE A 45 7.21 2.24 18.50
N CYS A 46 6.80 1.66 17.39
CA CYS A 46 5.43 1.75 16.87
C CYS A 46 4.60 0.51 17.21
N SER A 47 5.23 -0.67 17.24
CA SER A 47 4.54 -1.92 17.55
C SER A 47 5.46 -2.94 18.26
N LYS A 48 4.86 -3.75 19.11
CA LYS A 48 5.44 -4.94 19.71
C LYS A 48 4.42 -6.06 19.58
N THR A 49 4.73 -7.08 18.79
CA THR A 49 3.81 -8.19 18.54
C THR A 49 4.53 -9.51 18.68
N VAL A 50 3.95 -10.43 19.43
CA VAL A 50 4.44 -11.80 19.54
C VAL A 50 3.73 -12.66 18.50
N LEU A 51 4.51 -13.30 17.65
CA LEU A 51 4.07 -14.35 16.76
C LEU A 51 4.18 -15.69 17.50
N PRO A 52 3.07 -16.38 17.76
CA PRO A 52 3.10 -17.66 18.45
C PRO A 52 3.70 -18.78 17.59
N ASP A 53 4.22 -19.78 18.28
CA ASP A 53 4.72 -21.02 17.68
C ASP A 53 3.58 -21.93 17.17
N GLU A 54 3.97 -23.07 16.60
CA GLU A 54 3.03 -24.05 16.08
C GLU A 54 2.13 -24.67 17.16
N ALA A 55 2.63 -24.86 18.39
CA ALA A 55 1.87 -25.47 19.47
C ALA A 55 0.67 -24.63 19.86
N PHE A 56 0.88 -23.32 20.07
CA PHE A 56 -0.22 -22.39 20.37
C PHE A 56 -1.24 -22.31 19.21
N ARG A 57 -0.78 -22.34 17.96
CA ARG A 57 -1.68 -22.31 16.79
C ARG A 57 -2.58 -23.55 16.71
N LYS A 58 -2.08 -24.72 17.12
CA LYS A 58 -2.89 -25.95 17.19
C LYS A 58 -3.99 -25.85 18.25
N GLU A 59 -3.74 -25.13 19.34
CA GLU A 59 -4.73 -24.88 20.39
C GLU A 59 -5.78 -23.85 19.96
N PHE A 60 -5.38 -22.83 19.18
CA PHE A 60 -6.27 -21.75 18.71
C PHE A 60 -6.31 -21.63 17.18
N PRO A 61 -6.80 -22.64 16.45
CA PRO A 61 -6.79 -22.66 14.99
C PRO A 61 -7.63 -21.56 14.34
N GLN A 62 -8.60 -21.00 15.07
CA GLN A 62 -9.45 -19.90 14.62
C GLN A 62 -8.71 -18.57 14.47
N ILE A 63 -7.51 -18.44 15.06
CA ILE A 63 -6.75 -17.20 15.01
C ILE A 63 -5.60 -17.33 14.00
N ASN A 64 -5.73 -16.65 12.87
CA ASN A 64 -4.71 -16.66 11.83
C ASN A 64 -3.53 -15.75 12.19
N TYR A 65 -2.41 -16.37 12.53
CA TYR A 65 -1.14 -15.72 12.87
C TYR A 65 -0.08 -15.86 11.78
N ASP A 66 -0.44 -16.08 10.52
CA ASP A 66 0.58 -16.27 9.47
C ASP A 66 1.37 -15.02 9.15
N THR A 67 0.72 -13.87 9.29
CA THR A 67 1.32 -12.57 8.96
C THR A 67 1.04 -11.62 10.10
N VAL A 68 2.04 -10.83 10.48
CA VAL A 68 1.88 -9.74 11.44
C VAL A 68 1.90 -8.41 10.68
N PRO A 69 0.73 -7.86 10.32
CA PRO A 69 0.65 -6.56 9.69
C PRO A 69 0.73 -5.46 10.77
N VAL A 70 1.61 -4.48 10.53
CA VAL A 70 1.67 -3.23 11.29
C VAL A 70 1.29 -2.11 10.33
N SER A 71 0.03 -1.68 10.42
CA SER A 71 -0.56 -0.60 9.60
C SER A 71 -0.96 0.62 10.42
N ARG A 72 -1.02 0.47 11.74
CA ARG A 72 -1.48 1.50 12.69
C ARG A 72 -0.58 1.55 13.91
N MET A 73 -0.51 2.72 14.53
CA MET A 73 0.13 2.90 15.82
C MET A 73 -0.82 3.57 16.81
N TRP A 74 -0.66 3.24 18.09
CA TRP A 74 -1.32 3.96 19.16
C TRP A 74 -0.68 5.34 19.33
N ILE A 75 -1.51 6.38 19.32
CA ILE A 75 -1.09 7.73 19.73
C ILE A 75 -1.54 8.01 21.17
N SER A 76 -2.61 7.35 21.62
CA SER A 76 -3.11 7.39 23.00
C SER A 76 -3.69 6.02 23.36
N SER A 77 -4.19 5.84 24.59
CA SER A 77 -4.88 4.61 25.02
C SER A 77 -6.19 4.32 24.27
N THR A 78 -6.71 5.29 23.52
CA THR A 78 -8.01 5.22 22.84
C THR A 78 -7.95 5.58 21.36
N LYS A 79 -6.83 6.12 20.88
CA LYS A 79 -6.69 6.60 19.51
C LYS A 79 -5.57 5.89 18.77
N TRP A 80 -5.90 5.50 17.55
CA TRP A 80 -5.01 4.93 16.58
C TRP A 80 -4.78 5.91 15.45
N GLN A 81 -3.60 5.85 14.84
CA GLN A 81 -3.31 6.53 13.58
C GLN A 81 -2.70 5.55 12.60
N ASP A 82 -3.19 5.64 11.36
CA ASP A 82 -2.63 4.90 10.25
C ASP A 82 -1.20 5.37 9.97
N LEU A 83 -0.31 4.42 9.67
CA LEU A 83 1.03 4.75 9.24
C LEU A 83 0.99 5.34 7.83
N MET A 84 1.39 6.59 7.72
CA MET A 84 1.36 7.37 6.48
C MET A 84 2.65 8.15 6.30
N PHE A 85 3.11 8.25 5.06
CA PHE A 85 4.17 9.19 4.73
C PHE A 85 3.63 10.61 4.74
N ALA A 86 4.25 11.48 5.55
CA ALA A 86 3.89 12.88 5.60
C ALA A 86 4.06 13.54 4.22
N PRO A 87 3.24 14.56 3.88
CA PRO A 87 3.50 15.40 2.72
C PRO A 87 4.90 15.96 2.78
N THR A 88 5.66 15.82 1.69
CA THR A 88 6.94 16.52 1.57
C THR A 88 6.61 18.01 1.47
N VAL A 89 6.66 18.72 2.59
CA VAL A 89 6.60 20.18 2.57
C VAL A 89 7.83 20.61 1.79
N ALA A 90 7.62 21.15 0.59
CA ALA A 90 8.69 21.75 -0.17
C ALA A 90 9.22 22.89 0.69
N ALA A 91 10.34 22.66 1.38
CA ALA A 91 11.00 23.69 2.14
C ALA A 91 11.21 24.87 1.18
N GLY A 92 10.69 26.03 1.56
CA GLY A 92 10.82 27.23 0.75
C GLY A 92 12.30 27.50 0.44
N PRO A 93 12.61 28.28 -0.60
CA PRO A 93 13.98 28.48 -1.10
C PRO A 93 14.99 29.05 -0.08
N LYS A 94 14.54 29.42 1.13
CA LYS A 94 15.37 29.96 2.21
C LYS A 94 15.67 28.97 3.35
N GLU A 95 14.99 27.83 3.41
CA GLU A 95 15.21 26.79 4.43
C GLU A 95 15.61 25.47 3.78
N GLN A 96 16.55 25.55 2.84
CA GLN A 96 17.24 24.39 2.29
C GLN A 96 18.28 23.87 3.29
N THR A 97 17.93 23.81 4.58
CA THR A 97 18.68 23.05 5.55
C THR A 97 18.55 21.59 5.18
N CYS A 98 19.68 21.07 4.72
CA CYS A 98 19.91 19.72 4.25
C CYS A 98 19.21 18.71 5.16
N ILE A 99 18.02 18.24 4.77
CA ILE A 99 17.42 17.04 5.37
C ILE A 99 18.25 15.86 4.87
N THR A 100 19.45 15.71 5.45
CA THR A 100 20.36 14.59 5.17
C THR A 100 19.89 13.33 5.88
N GLN A 101 19.08 13.48 6.93
CA GLN A 101 18.55 12.37 7.70
C GLN A 101 17.59 11.54 6.86
N PHE A 102 17.97 10.28 6.69
CA PHE A 102 17.16 9.25 6.09
C PHE A 102 16.12 8.84 7.12
N GLY A 103 14.87 8.70 6.68
CA GLY A 103 13.89 8.00 7.50
C GLY A 103 14.22 6.51 7.52
N VAL A 104 14.01 5.86 8.66
CA VAL A 104 14.30 4.44 8.84
C VAL A 104 13.08 3.76 9.45
N ILE A 105 12.59 2.72 8.79
CA ILE A 105 11.66 1.75 9.38
C ILE A 105 12.49 0.51 9.68
N GLN A 106 12.53 0.08 10.93
CA GLN A 106 13.29 -1.09 11.36
C GLN A 106 12.36 -2.10 12.03
N VAL A 107 12.43 -3.36 11.59
CA VAL A 107 11.72 -4.49 12.18
C VAL A 107 12.75 -5.45 12.76
N ASP A 108 12.80 -5.53 14.08
CA ASP A 108 13.67 -6.47 14.79
C ASP A 108 12.86 -7.69 15.22
N LEU A 109 13.29 -8.88 14.78
CA LEU A 109 12.71 -10.14 15.21
C LEU A 109 13.57 -10.75 16.31
N TRP A 110 12.97 -10.98 17.47
CA TRP A 110 13.63 -11.54 18.65
C TRP A 110 13.06 -12.92 18.94
N ARG A 111 13.92 -13.85 19.36
CA ARG A 111 13.43 -15.07 20.00
C ARG A 111 12.74 -14.67 21.30
N PHE A 112 11.54 -15.20 21.53
CA PHE A 112 10.73 -14.87 22.70
C PHE A 112 10.51 -16.12 23.54
N ASN A 113 10.81 -16.03 24.84
CA ASN A 113 10.51 -17.08 25.80
C ASN A 113 9.16 -16.77 26.45
N SER A 114 8.09 -17.35 25.89
CA SER A 114 6.74 -17.18 26.42
C SER A 114 6.60 -17.93 27.74
N THR A 115 6.23 -17.23 28.81
CA THR A 115 5.89 -17.84 30.10
C THR A 115 4.40 -18.17 30.22
N GLY A 116 3.59 -17.66 29.30
CA GLY A 116 2.15 -17.88 29.25
C GLY A 116 1.44 -16.84 28.40
N TYR A 117 0.13 -17.01 28.25
CA TYR A 117 -0.74 -16.03 27.59
C TYR A 117 -2.04 -15.90 28.37
N ARG A 118 -2.71 -14.77 28.18
CA ARG A 118 -4.10 -14.57 28.61
C ARG A 118 -4.92 -14.06 27.43
N MET A 119 -6.15 -14.51 27.30
CA MET A 119 -7.07 -13.99 26.30
C MET A 119 -7.72 -12.73 26.86
N GLU A 120 -7.58 -11.61 26.14
CA GLU A 120 -8.27 -10.36 26.47
C GLU A 120 -9.28 -9.99 25.38
N PRO A 121 -10.42 -9.38 25.73
CA PRO A 121 -11.31 -8.82 24.74
C PRO A 121 -10.55 -7.75 23.94
N PHE A 122 -10.57 -7.88 22.62
CA PHE A 122 -10.05 -6.87 21.71
C PHE A 122 -10.76 -5.55 22.02
N PRO A 123 -10.03 -4.44 22.22
CA PRO A 123 -10.64 -3.16 22.47
C PRO A 123 -11.48 -2.77 21.26
N GLN A 124 -12.79 -3.00 21.34
CA GLN A 124 -13.73 -2.47 20.37
C GLN A 124 -13.73 -0.95 20.57
N ALA A 125 -13.50 -0.21 19.48
CA ALA A 125 -13.80 1.20 19.49
C ALA A 125 -15.25 1.33 19.96
N SER A 126 -15.47 2.06 21.05
CA SER A 126 -16.81 2.29 21.57
C SER A 126 -17.69 2.70 20.39
N PRO A 127 -18.83 2.04 20.16
CA PRO A 127 -19.71 2.44 19.07
C PRO A 127 -19.94 3.94 19.18
N PRO A 128 -19.93 4.69 18.05
CA PRO A 128 -20.14 6.13 18.08
C PRO A 128 -21.38 6.39 18.93
N THR A 129 -21.21 7.12 20.03
CA THR A 129 -22.29 7.38 20.98
C THR A 129 -23.45 7.95 20.18
N GLN A 130 -24.64 7.36 20.30
CA GLN A 130 -25.86 7.66 19.53
C GLN A 130 -26.38 9.11 19.61
N GLY A 131 -25.56 10.08 20.02
CA GLY A 131 -25.86 11.51 20.04
C GLY A 131 -25.41 12.28 18.79
N GLU A 132 -24.62 11.69 17.88
CA GLU A 132 -24.37 12.33 16.58
C GLU A 132 -25.60 12.15 15.68
N LYS A 133 -26.60 13.01 15.91
CA LYS A 133 -27.70 13.27 14.99
C LYS A 133 -27.10 13.67 13.64
N VAL A 134 -26.92 12.71 12.75
CA VAL A 134 -26.80 12.97 11.33
C VAL A 134 -28.14 13.58 10.91
N ALA A 135 -28.17 14.91 10.88
CA ALA A 135 -29.32 15.67 10.42
C ALA A 135 -29.46 15.43 8.92
N GLY A 136 -30.47 14.64 8.54
CA GLY A 136 -30.95 14.56 7.16
C GLY A 136 -31.11 13.14 6.66
N THR A 137 -32.28 12.55 6.88
CA THR A 137 -33.24 12.28 5.80
C THR A 137 -34.56 11.80 6.40
N ASP A 138 -35.63 12.38 5.89
CA ASP A 138 -37.01 12.23 6.32
C ASP A 138 -37.57 10.81 6.09
N ASP A 139 -38.46 10.42 7.01
CA ASP A 139 -39.66 9.62 6.81
C ASP A 139 -39.60 8.36 5.93
N LEU A 140 -39.27 7.22 6.55
CA LEU A 140 -39.87 5.93 6.20
C LEU A 140 -40.45 5.27 7.46
N LYS A 141 -41.72 5.58 7.72
CA LYS A 141 -42.60 4.82 8.62
C LYS A 141 -42.82 3.41 8.03
N GLY A 142 -42.19 2.40 8.61
CA GLY A 142 -42.65 1.02 8.42
C GLY A 142 -41.58 -0.05 8.51
N GLU A 143 -41.11 -0.37 9.72
CA GLU A 143 -40.57 -1.70 10.00
C GLU A 143 -40.59 -1.96 11.52
N LYS A 144 -41.74 -2.41 12.02
CA LYS A 144 -41.84 -3.15 13.29
C LYS A 144 -41.40 -4.59 12.98
N ASP A 145 -40.63 -5.20 13.87
CA ASP A 145 -40.22 -6.61 13.86
C ASP A 145 -38.89 -6.98 13.18
N ARG A 146 -37.86 -6.15 13.33
CA ARG A 146 -36.48 -6.68 13.31
C ARG A 146 -36.08 -7.11 14.71
N SER A 147 -36.19 -8.41 14.98
CA SER A 147 -35.56 -9.06 16.12
C SER A 147 -34.10 -8.62 16.20
N PRO A 148 -33.58 -8.23 17.38
CA PRO A 148 -32.19 -7.80 17.50
C PRO A 148 -31.29 -8.93 16.99
N LEU A 149 -30.50 -8.63 15.95
CA LEU A 149 -29.49 -9.56 15.45
C LEU A 149 -28.58 -9.94 16.63
N PRO A 150 -28.21 -11.23 16.78
CA PRO A 150 -27.32 -11.65 17.84
C PRO A 150 -26.03 -10.83 17.78
N VAL A 151 -25.74 -10.12 18.87
CA VAL A 151 -24.51 -9.33 18.99
C VAL A 151 -23.35 -10.32 18.91
N PRO A 152 -22.44 -10.21 17.91
CA PRO A 152 -21.32 -11.12 17.80
C PRO A 152 -20.48 -11.05 19.07
N ALA A 153 -20.06 -12.22 19.58
CA ALA A 153 -19.21 -12.29 20.76
C ALA A 153 -17.96 -11.41 20.56
N PRO A 154 -17.47 -10.73 21.62
CA PRO A 154 -16.29 -9.89 21.50
C PRO A 154 -15.10 -10.72 21.04
N LEU A 155 -14.41 -10.23 20.00
CA LEU A 155 -13.17 -10.81 19.53
C LEU A 155 -12.18 -10.85 20.69
N GLN A 156 -11.55 -11.99 20.94
CA GLN A 156 -10.50 -12.12 21.95
C GLN A 156 -9.14 -12.17 21.28
N ILE A 157 -8.16 -11.49 21.88
CA ILE A 157 -6.75 -11.50 21.47
C ILE A 157 -5.87 -12.07 22.59
N PRO A 158 -4.89 -12.93 22.30
CA PRO A 158 -3.92 -13.38 23.27
C PRO A 158 -2.91 -12.27 23.56
N ILE A 159 -2.67 -12.07 24.85
CA ILE A 159 -1.58 -11.26 25.37
C ILE A 159 -0.54 -12.20 25.95
N PHE A 160 0.62 -12.24 25.31
CA PHE A 160 1.74 -13.07 25.73
C PHE A 160 2.53 -12.38 26.84
N SER A 161 2.91 -13.17 27.85
CA SER A 161 3.84 -12.78 28.90
C SER A 161 5.16 -13.51 28.69
N GLY A 162 6.28 -12.85 28.99
CA GLY A 162 7.60 -13.44 28.82
C GLY A 162 8.65 -12.42 28.41
N ASP A 163 9.83 -12.92 28.07
CA ASP A 163 11.03 -12.10 27.85
C ASP A 163 11.72 -12.41 26.52
N LYS A 164 12.49 -11.44 26.05
CA LYS A 164 13.40 -11.61 24.92
C LYS A 164 14.55 -12.55 25.31
N VAL A 165 14.91 -13.44 24.40
CA VAL A 165 16.07 -14.33 24.57
C VAL A 165 17.26 -13.77 23.81
N GLY A 166 18.38 -13.59 24.51
CA GLY A 166 19.65 -13.13 23.93
C GLY A 166 19.83 -11.61 23.94
N ASN A 167 21.02 -11.17 23.50
CA ASN A 167 21.45 -9.76 23.53
C ASN A 167 21.30 -9.05 22.17
N ALA A 168 20.89 -9.78 21.13
CA ALA A 168 20.73 -9.26 19.77
C ALA A 168 19.50 -9.89 19.10
N PRO A 169 18.86 -9.17 18.15
CA PRO A 169 17.76 -9.74 17.38
C PRO A 169 18.25 -10.90 16.51
N LEU A 170 17.36 -11.85 16.23
CA LEU A 170 17.60 -12.94 15.28
C LEU A 170 17.85 -12.39 13.89
N VAL A 171 17.02 -11.43 13.47
CA VAL A 171 17.14 -10.71 12.21
C VAL A 171 16.58 -9.31 12.36
N SER A 172 17.23 -8.34 11.72
CA SER A 172 16.76 -6.97 11.61
C SER A 172 16.53 -6.62 10.15
N PHE A 173 15.32 -6.17 9.83
CA PHE A 173 14.98 -5.62 8.52
C PHE A 173 14.98 -4.10 8.61
N ILE A 174 15.83 -3.44 7.83
CA ILE A 174 16.00 -1.98 7.83
C ILE A 174 15.56 -1.43 6.47
N PHE A 175 14.45 -0.71 6.46
CA PHE A 175 13.96 0.02 5.29
C PHE A 175 14.34 1.48 5.42
N ASN A 176 15.28 1.90 4.60
CA ASN A 176 15.59 3.32 4.47
C ASN A 176 14.62 3.95 3.48
N TYR A 177 14.05 5.09 3.85
CA TYR A 177 13.17 5.84 2.96
C TYR A 177 13.65 7.28 2.77
N LYS A 178 13.63 7.72 1.51
CA LYS A 178 14.01 9.06 1.08
C LYS A 178 13.14 9.54 -0.08
N PRO A 179 12.92 10.85 -0.24
CA PRO A 179 12.24 11.38 -1.42
C PRO A 179 12.81 10.78 -2.71
N MET A 180 11.94 10.32 -3.61
CA MET A 180 12.33 9.63 -4.85
C MET A 180 13.37 10.42 -5.67
N ALA A 181 13.26 11.75 -5.68
CA ALA A 181 14.22 12.63 -6.35
C ALA A 181 15.66 12.47 -5.80
N LEU A 182 15.83 12.29 -4.49
CA LEU A 182 17.14 12.04 -3.88
C LEU A 182 17.65 10.63 -4.14
N LEU A 183 16.76 9.63 -4.12
CA LEU A 183 17.11 8.24 -4.48
C LEU A 183 17.64 8.16 -5.91
N ILE A 184 16.99 8.89 -6.83
CA ILE A 184 17.42 9.05 -8.22
C ILE A 184 18.74 9.80 -8.32
N ALA A 185 18.89 10.94 -7.63
CA ALA A 185 20.10 11.75 -7.67
C ALA A 185 21.33 10.98 -7.17
N HIS A 186 21.15 10.13 -6.15
CA HIS A 186 22.20 9.28 -5.59
C HIS A 186 22.42 7.97 -6.37
N LYS A 187 21.71 7.77 -7.50
CA LYS A 187 21.75 6.54 -8.30
C LYS A 187 21.40 5.26 -7.51
N ILE A 188 20.64 5.39 -6.42
CA ILE A 188 20.12 4.25 -5.64
C ILE A 188 18.95 3.61 -6.39
N VAL A 189 18.07 4.44 -6.95
CA VAL A 189 16.97 4.03 -7.82
C VAL A 189 17.29 4.51 -9.22
N GLN A 190 17.26 3.61 -10.20
CA GLN A 190 17.38 4.02 -11.60
C GLN A 190 16.20 4.95 -11.90
N ARG A 191 16.45 6.08 -12.59
CA ARG A 191 15.35 6.83 -13.20
C ARG A 191 14.55 5.79 -13.98
N PRO A 192 13.21 5.71 -13.80
CA PRO A 192 12.38 5.00 -14.76
C PRO A 192 12.89 5.49 -16.09
N LEU A 193 13.45 4.59 -16.91
CA LEU A 193 13.95 4.97 -18.22
C LEU A 193 12.78 5.71 -18.82
N ASP A 194 12.90 7.03 -18.96
CA ASP A 194 11.88 7.82 -19.62
C ASP A 194 11.69 7.03 -20.90
N ASN A 195 10.52 6.41 -21.04
CA ASN A 195 10.18 5.73 -22.26
C ASN A 195 9.98 6.88 -23.24
N ARG A 196 11.07 7.53 -23.66
CA ARG A 196 11.14 8.57 -24.68
C ARG A 196 10.48 8.00 -25.92
N LYS A 197 10.59 6.68 -26.16
CA LYS A 197 9.84 5.97 -27.19
C LYS A 197 8.32 6.04 -26.99
N TYR A 198 7.80 5.94 -25.78
CA TYR A 198 6.36 6.00 -25.48
C TYR A 198 5.82 7.44 -25.46
N ILE A 199 6.59 8.41 -24.96
CA ILE A 199 6.24 9.84 -25.03
C ILE A 199 6.30 10.33 -26.48
N LEU A 200 7.34 9.97 -27.25
CA LEU A 200 7.43 10.28 -28.68
C LEU A 200 6.32 9.57 -29.47
N ALA A 201 6.02 8.30 -29.19
CA ALA A 201 4.90 7.60 -29.84
C ALA A 201 3.54 8.23 -29.51
N ARG A 202 3.36 8.74 -28.28
CA ARG A 202 2.14 9.45 -27.87
C ARG A 202 2.05 10.83 -28.53
N LEU A 203 3.16 11.57 -28.63
CA LEU A 203 3.23 12.85 -29.34
C LEU A 203 2.98 12.68 -30.85
N VAL A 204 3.57 11.66 -31.48
CA VAL A 204 3.33 11.34 -32.90
C VAL A 204 1.87 10.96 -33.13
N ARG A 205 1.24 10.16 -32.25
CA ARG A 205 -0.20 9.87 -32.35
C ARG A 205 -1.08 11.10 -32.17
N MET A 206 -0.73 12.01 -31.27
CA MET A 206 -1.47 13.26 -31.09
C MET A 206 -1.34 14.17 -32.30
N ASP A 207 -0.17 14.24 -32.92
CA ASP A 207 0.06 15.03 -34.14
C ASP A 207 -0.74 14.48 -35.34
N VAL A 208 -0.81 13.15 -35.49
CA VAL A 208 -1.66 12.49 -36.49
C VAL A 208 -3.15 12.76 -36.22
N MET A 209 -3.61 12.64 -34.97
CA MET A 209 -4.99 12.96 -34.62
C MET A 209 -5.34 14.43 -34.86
N LEU A 210 -4.43 15.36 -34.55
CA LEU A 210 -4.62 16.79 -34.78
C LEU A 210 -4.70 17.11 -36.27
N LYS A 211 -3.86 16.49 -37.11
CA LYS A 211 -3.92 16.65 -38.58
C LYS A 211 -5.21 16.10 -39.17
N VAL A 212 -5.65 14.91 -38.75
CA VAL A 212 -6.94 14.32 -39.18
C VAL A 212 -8.11 15.21 -38.75
N LYS A 213 -8.05 15.77 -37.54
CA LYS A 213 -9.11 16.65 -37.02
C LYS A 213 -9.10 18.00 -37.73
N LEU A 214 -7.93 18.60 -38.00
CA LEU A 214 -7.79 19.84 -38.78
C LEU A 214 -8.28 19.68 -40.23
N GLN A 215 -8.02 18.55 -40.88
CA GLN A 215 -8.57 18.25 -42.21
C GLN A 215 -10.10 18.13 -42.19
N SER A 216 -10.70 17.65 -41.10
CA SER A 216 -12.15 17.59 -40.97
C SER A 216 -12.81 18.95 -40.67
N PHE A 217 -12.03 19.99 -40.34
CA PHE A 217 -12.53 21.34 -40.02
C PHE A 217 -12.29 22.38 -41.13
N LEU A 218 -11.76 21.99 -42.30
CA LEU A 218 -11.68 22.85 -43.48
C LEU A 218 -12.85 22.54 -44.42
N PRO A 219 -13.99 23.27 -44.34
CA PRO A 219 -15.04 23.19 -45.33
C PRO A 219 -14.54 23.84 -46.63
N GLY A 220 -14.43 23.07 -47.71
CA GLY A 220 -14.19 23.61 -49.05
C GLY A 220 -13.07 22.97 -49.88
N ALA A 221 -12.45 21.88 -49.43
CA ALA A 221 -11.63 21.08 -50.33
C ALA A 221 -12.53 20.14 -51.15
N GLU A 222 -12.98 20.62 -52.30
CA GLU A 222 -13.61 19.81 -53.35
C GLU A 222 -12.76 18.56 -53.64
N PRO A 223 -13.34 17.35 -53.63
CA PRO A 223 -12.60 16.13 -53.99
C PRO A 223 -12.32 16.14 -55.49
N GLY A 224 -11.13 16.60 -55.88
CA GLY A 224 -10.61 16.41 -57.21
C GLY A 224 -10.58 14.92 -57.57
N GLU A 225 -11.18 14.59 -58.71
CA GLU A 225 -11.31 13.23 -59.24
C GLU A 225 -9.96 12.49 -59.25
N PRO A 226 -9.89 11.27 -58.68
CA PRO A 226 -8.75 10.40 -58.90
C PRO A 226 -8.82 9.84 -60.33
N THR A 227 -7.93 10.33 -61.19
CA THR A 227 -7.67 9.77 -62.52
C THR A 227 -7.35 8.28 -62.39
N VAL A 228 -8.12 7.48 -63.14
CA VAL A 228 -8.02 6.04 -63.24
C VAL A 228 -6.73 5.67 -63.96
N GLU A 229 -5.77 5.07 -63.25
CA GLU A 229 -4.81 4.15 -63.86
C GLU A 229 -4.83 2.79 -63.17
N ALA A 230 -4.66 1.78 -64.00
CA ALA A 230 -5.22 0.46 -63.84
C ALA A 230 -4.29 -0.52 -63.10
N ARG A 231 -4.93 -1.59 -62.61
CA ARG A 231 -4.38 -2.93 -62.27
C ARG A 231 -3.61 -3.05 -60.95
N SER A 232 -4.25 -3.70 -59.97
CA SER A 232 -3.90 -5.08 -59.59
C SER A 232 -4.83 -5.58 -58.48
N ARG A 233 -5.42 -6.75 -58.70
CA ARG A 233 -6.33 -7.44 -57.78
C ARG A 233 -5.53 -8.13 -56.67
N VAL A 234 -5.77 -7.80 -55.41
CA VAL A 234 -5.78 -8.78 -54.30
C VAL A 234 -6.86 -8.40 -53.30
N ARG A 235 -7.92 -9.20 -53.25
CA ARG A 235 -9.01 -9.10 -52.26
C ARG A 235 -8.56 -9.72 -50.94
N ALA A 236 -8.76 -9.02 -49.83
CA ALA A 236 -8.86 -9.63 -48.49
C ALA A 236 -10.11 -9.07 -47.78
N PRO A 237 -10.96 -9.91 -47.15
CA PRO A 237 -12.19 -9.44 -46.52
C PRO A 237 -11.95 -8.91 -45.09
N VAL A 238 -12.35 -7.67 -44.85
CA VAL A 238 -12.40 -7.06 -43.52
C VAL A 238 -13.76 -7.33 -42.88
N ARG A 239 -13.78 -8.13 -41.80
CA ARG A 239 -14.91 -8.24 -40.87
C ARG A 239 -15.03 -6.94 -40.07
N ARG A 240 -16.07 -6.14 -40.36
CA ARG A 240 -16.51 -5.02 -39.51
C ARG A 240 -17.26 -5.56 -38.29
N ARG A 241 -16.68 -5.45 -37.09
CA ARG A 241 -17.45 -5.52 -35.83
C ARG A 241 -17.83 -4.10 -35.41
N LYS A 242 -19.13 -3.90 -35.17
CA LYS A 242 -19.70 -2.74 -34.47
C LYS A 242 -19.10 -2.66 -33.08
N ILE A 243 -18.41 -1.58 -32.75
CA ILE A 243 -18.18 -1.13 -31.38
C ILE A 243 -18.53 0.36 -31.37
N LYS A 244 -19.78 0.64 -31.04
CA LYS A 244 -20.28 1.96 -30.69
C LYS A 244 -21.37 1.72 -29.65
N GLN A 245 -20.96 1.57 -28.39
CA GLN A 245 -21.79 1.88 -27.25
C GLN A 245 -20.89 2.18 -26.05
N GLU A 246 -21.04 3.42 -25.58
CA GLU A 246 -21.02 3.84 -24.18
C GLU A 246 -19.64 4.00 -23.52
N LEU A 247 -19.03 5.12 -23.94
CA LEU A 247 -17.95 5.84 -23.28
C LEU A 247 -18.44 6.72 -22.10
N GLU A 248 -19.69 6.54 -21.62
CA GLU A 248 -20.34 7.42 -20.63
C GLU A 248 -20.38 6.84 -19.20
N THR A 249 -19.79 5.67 -18.95
CA THR A 249 -19.78 5.04 -17.60
C THR A 249 -18.45 5.20 -16.86
N VAL A 250 -17.53 6.05 -17.31
CA VAL A 250 -16.15 6.12 -16.76
C VAL A 250 -15.94 7.26 -15.74
N GLU A 251 -16.82 8.26 -15.68
CA GLU A 251 -16.66 9.38 -14.73
C GLU A 251 -17.32 9.15 -13.36
N ALA A 252 -18.12 8.10 -13.18
CA ALA A 252 -18.73 7.76 -11.88
C ALA A 252 -17.85 6.84 -10.99
N SER A 253 -16.66 6.42 -11.44
CA SER A 253 -15.87 5.37 -10.78
C SER A 253 -14.57 5.85 -10.11
N ARG A 254 -14.30 7.16 -10.03
CA ARG A 254 -13.07 7.68 -9.39
C ARG A 254 -13.22 7.89 -7.88
N SER A 255 -13.54 6.80 -7.20
CA SER A 255 -13.20 6.58 -5.79
C SER A 255 -12.70 5.13 -5.64
N VAL A 256 -11.84 4.69 -6.55
CA VAL A 256 -11.04 3.49 -6.32
C VAL A 256 -9.98 3.90 -5.30
N GLN A 257 -10.19 3.53 -4.03
CA GLN A 257 -9.12 3.53 -3.06
C GLN A 257 -8.00 2.64 -3.63
N ASP A 258 -6.89 3.25 -4.01
CA ASP A 258 -5.67 2.50 -4.33
C ASP A 258 -5.41 1.54 -3.15
N PRO A 259 -5.20 0.23 -3.40
CA PRO A 259 -4.87 -0.69 -2.33
C PRO A 259 -3.62 -0.19 -1.61
N ALA A 260 -3.62 -0.30 -0.28
CA ALA A 260 -2.46 0.08 0.51
C ALA A 260 -1.23 -0.70 0.02
N GLU A 261 -0.09 -0.01 -0.10
CA GLU A 261 1.16 -0.65 -0.48
C GLU A 261 1.60 -1.56 0.68
N VAL A 262 1.56 -2.87 0.42
CA VAL A 262 1.99 -3.90 1.37
C VAL A 262 3.46 -4.20 1.10
N ILE A 263 4.31 -3.90 2.07
CA ILE A 263 5.71 -4.32 2.05
C ILE A 263 5.74 -5.71 2.68
N GLU A 264 5.79 -6.75 1.85
CA GLU A 264 5.91 -8.14 2.31
C GLU A 264 7.39 -8.51 2.53
N LEU A 265 7.71 -8.92 3.75
CA LEU A 265 8.99 -9.50 4.10
C LEU A 265 8.92 -11.03 4.07
N THR A 266 9.54 -11.62 3.05
CA THR A 266 9.82 -13.06 3.01
C THR A 266 11.29 -13.29 3.37
N GLY A 267 11.53 -13.85 4.56
CA GLY A 267 12.85 -14.40 4.88
C GLY A 267 13.02 -15.74 4.17
N SER A 268 14.06 -15.88 3.34
CA SER A 268 14.53 -17.21 2.94
C SER A 268 15.14 -17.91 4.17
N PRO A 269 14.93 -19.22 4.36
CA PRO A 269 15.54 -19.95 5.46
C PRO A 269 17.07 -19.86 5.34
N ILE A 270 17.73 -19.45 6.43
CA ILE A 270 19.18 -19.60 6.65
C ILE A 270 19.42 -20.97 7.29
#